data_AF-A0A5C8T8W4-F1
#
_entry.id   AF-A0A5C8T8W4-F1
#
_cell.length_a   1.000
_cell.length_b   1.000
_cell.length_c   1.000
_cell.angle_alpha   90.00
_cell.angle_beta   90.00
_cell.angle_gamma   90.00
#
_symmetry.space_group_name_H-M   'P 1'
#
loop_
_entity.id
_entity.type
_entity.pdbx_description
1 polymer ?
#
loop_
_entity_poly.entity_id
_entity_poly.type
_entity_poly.pdbx_seq_one_letter_code
_entity_poly.pdbx_strand_id
1 'polypeptide(L)'
;MSTHPEFDELTERFFQDVDRIFSTEAELLQFAIEPFSQERRLSLRGYLSLIASDDFDDKELLGIWNDSKAQWLFHSAPPLRLFLNKIRDRL
;
A
#
# COMPACT_ATOMS: atom_id res chain seq x y z
N MET A 1 8.19 9.11 -13.00
CA MET A 1 8.30 7.64 -12.82
C MET A 1 6.91 7.07 -12.97
N SER A 2 6.75 5.93 -13.65
CA SER A 2 5.44 5.36 -13.98
C SER A 2 4.69 5.00 -12.70
N THR A 3 3.80 5.88 -12.25
CA THR A 3 2.92 5.62 -11.13
C THR A 3 1.84 4.63 -11.57
N HIS A 4 1.67 3.55 -10.80
CA HIS A 4 0.59 2.61 -11.02
C HIS A 4 -0.70 3.27 -10.50
N PRO A 5 -1.69 3.60 -11.34
CA PRO A 5 -2.83 4.43 -10.93
C PRO A 5 -3.58 3.88 -9.71
N GLU A 6 -3.74 2.56 -9.65
CA GLU A 6 -4.35 1.87 -8.51
C GLU A 6 -3.53 2.02 -7.22
N PHE A 7 -2.19 2.09 -7.31
CA PHE A 7 -1.32 2.29 -6.15
C PHE A 7 -1.38 3.73 -5.65
N ASP A 8 -1.47 4.71 -6.55
CA ASP A 8 -1.70 6.11 -6.17
C ASP A 8 -3.05 6.28 -5.47
N GLU A 9 -4.11 5.66 -5.98
CA GLU A 9 -5.44 5.68 -5.33
C GLU A 9 -5.43 4.96 -3.99
N LEU A 10 -4.68 3.86 -3.87
CA LEU A 10 -4.53 3.14 -2.60
C LEU A 10 -3.81 4.01 -1.57
N THR A 11 -2.69 4.63 -1.97
CA THR A 11 -1.85 5.44 -1.08
C THR A 11 -2.56 6.71 -0.60
N GLU A 12 -3.43 7.30 -1.44
CA GLU A 12 -4.29 8.44 -1.07
C GLU A 12 -5.28 8.12 0.07
N ARG A 13 -5.62 6.84 0.28
CA ARG A 13 -6.47 6.41 1.41
C ARG A 13 -5.72 6.41 2.74
N PHE A 14 -4.39 6.42 2.72
CA PHE A 14 -3.55 6.51 3.91
C PHE A 14 -3.20 7.96 4.21
N PHE A 15 -4.25 8.77 4.41
CA PHE A 15 -4.14 10.17 4.83
C PHE A 15 -3.75 10.27 6.31
N GLN A 16 -3.34 11.46 6.74
CA GLN A 16 -2.94 11.70 8.12
C GLN A 16 -4.07 11.34 9.09
N ASP A 17 -3.74 10.71 10.22
CA ASP A 17 -4.68 10.31 11.28
C ASP A 17 -5.68 9.22 10.85
N VAL A 18 -5.49 8.53 9.72
CA VAL A 18 -6.34 7.42 9.30
C VAL A 18 -6.38 6.29 10.35
N ASP A 19 -5.26 6.05 11.05
CA ASP A 19 -5.14 5.10 12.16
C ASP A 19 -5.96 5.48 13.40
N ARG A 20 -6.34 6.76 13.52
CA ARG A 20 -7.21 7.24 14.62
C ARG A 20 -8.69 7.09 14.30
N ILE A 21 -9.04 6.93 13.03
CA ILE A 21 -10.42 6.77 12.56
C ILE A 21 -10.86 5.31 12.68
N PHE A 22 -9.97 4.37 12.35
CA PHE A 22 -10.25 2.95 12.41
C PHE A 22 -9.71 2.33 13.69
N SER A 23 -10.52 1.55 14.39
CA SER A 23 -10.12 0.92 15.66
C SER A 23 -9.17 -0.25 15.45
N THR A 24 -9.14 -0.81 14.24
CA THR A 24 -8.29 -1.96 13.89
C THR A 24 -7.63 -1.80 12.52
N GLU A 25 -6.44 -2.39 12.37
CA GLU A 25 -5.75 -2.48 11.07
C GLU A 25 -6.62 -3.21 10.03
N ALA A 26 -7.41 -4.20 10.44
CA ALA A 26 -8.29 -4.93 9.53
C ALA A 26 -9.36 -4.05 8.87
N GLU A 27 -9.98 -3.15 9.65
CA GLU A 27 -10.97 -2.19 9.15
C GLU A 27 -10.33 -1.16 8.22
N LEU A 28 -9.15 -0.64 8.60
CA LEU A 28 -8.38 0.28 7.76
C LEU A 28 -8.05 -0.35 6.41
N LEU A 29 -7.55 -1.58 6.40
CA LEU A 29 -7.21 -2.31 5.18
C LEU A 29 -8.45 -2.56 4.33
N GLN A 30 -9.58 -2.91 4.95
CA GLN A 30 -10.86 -3.11 4.24
C GLN A 30 -11.33 -1.81 3.57
N PHE A 31 -11.28 -0.69 4.28
CA PHE A 31 -11.60 0.63 3.75
C PHE A 31 -10.69 1.03 2.58
N ALA A 32 -9.39 0.73 2.68
CA ALA A 32 -8.43 1.04 1.64
C ALA A 32 -8.71 0.27 0.33
N ILE A 33 -9.14 -0.99 0.42
CA ILE A 33 -9.37 -1.85 -0.76
C ILE A 33 -10.81 -1.84 -1.28
N GLU A 34 -11.78 -1.36 -0.48
CA GLU A 34 -13.20 -1.27 -0.82
C GLU A 34 -13.48 -0.66 -2.22
N PRO A 35 -12.86 0.46 -2.64
CA PRO A 35 -13.21 1.13 -3.89
C PRO A 35 -12.75 0.39 -5.15
N PHE A 36 -11.88 -0.62 -5.03
CA PHE A 36 -11.32 -1.31 -6.20
C PHE A 36 -12.25 -2.42 -6.69
N SER A 37 -12.56 -2.40 -7.99
CA SER A 37 -13.20 -3.53 -8.67
C SER A 37 -12.27 -4.75 -8.73
N GLN A 38 -12.81 -5.93 -9.00
CA GLN A 38 -12.05 -7.17 -9.02
C GLN A 38 -10.84 -7.12 -9.98
N GLU A 39 -11.00 -6.54 -11.18
CA GLU A 39 -9.92 -6.38 -12.16
C GLU A 39 -8.80 -5.48 -11.64
N ARG A 40 -9.17 -4.37 -11.00
CA ARG A 40 -8.22 -3.43 -10.39
C ARG A 40 -7.49 -4.04 -9.20
N ARG A 41 -8.18 -4.87 -8.41
CA ARG A 41 -7.56 -5.62 -7.31
C ARG A 41 -6.52 -6.60 -7.81
N LEU A 42 -6.78 -7.31 -8.91
CA LEU A 42 -5.79 -8.21 -9.53
C LEU A 42 -4.56 -7.44 -10.03
N SER A 43 -4.78 -6.29 -10.68
CA SER A 43 -3.70 -5.41 -11.13
C SER A 43 -2.83 -4.93 -9.95
N LEU A 44 -3.48 -4.35 -8.93
CA LEU A 44 -2.82 -3.87 -7.72
C LEU A 44 -2.10 -4.99 -6.97
N ARG A 45 -2.69 -6.18 -6.88
CA ARG A 45 -2.07 -7.36 -6.26
C ARG A 45 -0.80 -7.79 -7.00
N GLY A 46 -0.82 -7.77 -8.34
CA GLY A 46 0.36 -8.05 -9.16
C GLY A 46 1.47 -7.04 -8.88
N TYR A 47 1.14 -5.75 -8.84
CA TYR A 47 2.10 -4.69 -8.53
C TYR A 47 2.68 -4.81 -7.11
N LEU A 48 1.82 -5.02 -6.10
CA LEU A 48 2.27 -5.23 -4.72
C LEU A 48 3.15 -6.48 -4.58
N SER A 49 2.86 -7.55 -5.34
CA SER A 49 3.70 -8.75 -5.35
C SER A 49 5.10 -8.49 -5.89
N LEU A 50 5.25 -7.55 -6.82
CA LEU A 50 6.54 -7.15 -7.37
C LEU A 50 7.34 -6.31 -6.36
N ILE A 51 6.74 -5.24 -5.82
CA ILE A 51 7.46 -4.28 -4.97
C ILE A 51 7.64 -4.76 -3.52
N ALA A 52 6.76 -5.63 -3.02
CA ALA A 52 6.86 -6.17 -1.67
C ALA A 52 7.59 -7.54 -1.62
N SER A 53 8.21 -7.96 -2.73
CA SER A 53 9.07 -9.14 -2.78
C SER A 53 10.32 -8.95 -1.90
N ASP A 54 10.85 -10.04 -1.36
CA ASP A 54 12.08 -10.03 -0.56
C ASP A 54 13.32 -9.64 -1.38
N ASP A 55 13.30 -9.88 -2.68
CA ASP A 55 14.36 -9.51 -3.62
C ASP A 55 14.29 -8.04 -4.07
N PHE A 56 13.24 -7.31 -3.71
CA PHE A 56 13.06 -5.91 -4.10
C PHE A 56 13.87 -4.98 -3.19
N ASP A 57 14.54 -3.97 -3.77
CA ASP A 57 15.42 -3.08 -3.00
C ASP A 57 14.66 -2.27 -1.94
N ASP A 58 15.17 -2.29 -0.71
CA ASP A 58 14.57 -1.62 0.44
C ASP A 58 14.51 -0.09 0.29
N LYS A 59 15.53 0.52 -0.33
CA LYS A 59 15.57 1.97 -0.55
C LYS A 59 14.61 2.36 -1.67
N GLU A 60 14.52 1.57 -2.73
CA GLU A 60 13.53 1.77 -3.79
C GLU A 60 12.12 1.60 -3.25
N LEU A 61 11.86 0.61 -2.38
CA LEU A 61 10.55 0.41 -1.76
C LEU A 61 10.11 1.62 -0.93
N LEU A 62 11.02 2.12 -0.09
CA LEU A 62 10.78 3.33 0.69
C LEU A 62 10.62 4.56 -0.22
N GLY A 63 11.41 4.66 -1.30
CA GLY A 63 11.29 5.72 -2.28
C GLY A 63 9.91 5.74 -2.94
N ILE A 64 9.44 4.60 -3.45
CA ILE A 64 8.12 4.44 -4.05
C ILE A 64 7.02 4.86 -3.09
N TRP A 65 7.11 4.45 -1.82
CA TRP A 65 6.11 4.82 -0.82
C TRP A 65 6.16 6.31 -0.47
N ASN A 66 7.34 6.88 -0.26
CA ASN A 66 7.52 8.29 0.09
C ASN A 66 7.17 9.24 -1.06
N ASP A 67 7.35 8.81 -2.31
CA ASP A 67 6.97 9.55 -3.51
C ASP A 67 5.47 9.37 -3.85
N SER A 68 4.78 8.46 -3.17
CA SER A 68 3.34 8.23 -3.35
C SER A 68 2.49 9.31 -2.67
N LYS A 69 1.16 9.17 -2.78
CA LYS A 69 0.21 10.07 -2.11
C LYS A 69 -0.01 9.73 -0.63
N ALA A 70 0.65 8.71 -0.10
CA ALA A 70 0.52 8.33 1.30
C ALA A 70 1.05 9.44 2.21
N GLN A 71 0.22 9.87 3.15
CA GLN A 71 0.66 10.77 4.23
C GLN A 71 1.15 9.98 5.45
N TRP A 72 0.96 8.65 5.44
CA TRP A 72 1.46 7.75 6.46
C TRP A 72 2.92 7.37 6.18
N LEU A 73 3.83 7.74 7.08
CA LEU A 73 5.26 7.55 6.90
C LEU A 73 5.78 6.24 7.51
N PHE A 74 6.67 5.58 6.79
CA PHE A 74 7.45 4.44 7.29
C PHE A 74 8.93 4.82 7.41
N HIS A 75 9.54 4.50 8.56
CA HIS A 75 10.95 4.79 8.83
C HIS A 75 11.90 3.70 8.32
N SER A 76 11.39 2.55 7.92
CA SER A 76 12.18 1.43 7.41
C SER A 76 11.38 0.54 6.46
N ALA A 77 12.08 -0.15 5.57
CA ALA A 77 11.47 -1.00 4.55
C ALA A 77 10.80 -2.27 5.10
N PRO A 78 11.33 -2.98 6.12
CA PRO A 78 10.69 -4.19 6.63
C PRO A 78 9.24 -4.01 7.11
N PRO A 79 8.88 -3.01 7.95
CA PRO A 79 7.49 -2.80 8.34
C PRO A 79 6.60 -2.37 7.16
N LEU A 80 7.14 -1.59 6.21
CA LEU A 80 6.43 -1.22 4.98
C LEU A 80 6.15 -2.46 4.12
N ARG A 81 7.14 -3.33 3.91
CA ARG A 81 6.99 -4.58 3.16
C ARG A 81 5.94 -5.48 3.80
N LEU A 82 6.00 -5.67 5.11
CA LEU A 82 4.99 -6.43 5.86
C LEU A 82 3.59 -5.83 5.67
N PHE A 83 3.47 -4.51 5.73
CA PHE A 83 2.21 -3.82 5.53
C PHE A 83 1.65 -3.99 4.12
N LEU A 84 2.46 -3.80 3.08
CA LEU A 84 2.08 -3.99 1.69
C LEU A 84 1.69 -5.46 1.39
N ASN A 85 2.39 -6.42 2.01
CA ASN A 85 2.03 -7.83 1.92
C ASN A 85 0.66 -8.11 2.55
N LYS A 86 0.32 -7.48 3.68
CA LYS A 86 -1.03 -7.60 4.27
C LYS A 86 -2.12 -7.03 3.36
N ILE A 87 -1.86 -5.92 2.66
CA ILE A 87 -2.79 -5.38 1.66
C ILE A 87 -2.95 -6.37 0.51
N ARG A 88 -1.83 -6.84 -0.04
CA ARG A 88 -1.79 -7.82 -1.14
C ARG A 88 -2.58 -9.08 -0.83
N ASP A 89 -2.46 -9.61 0.39
CA ASP A 89 -3.13 -10.85 0.78
C ASP A 89 -4.65 -10.69 0.95
N ARG A 90 -5.16 -9.45 1.00
CA ARG A 90 -6.59 -9.12 1.08
C ARG A 90 -7.22 -8.73 -0.27
N LEU A 91 -6.41 -8.56 -1.33
CA LEU A 91 -6.85 -8.25 -2.69
C LEU A 91 -7.26 -9.50 -3.48
#